data_AF-A0A6J1WVY3-F1
#
_entry.id   AF-A0A6J1WVY3-F1
#
_cell.length_a   1.000
_cell.length_b   1.000
_cell.length_c   1.000
_cell.angle_alpha   90.00
_cell.angle_beta   90.00
_cell.angle_gamma   90.00
#
_symmetry.space_group_name_H-M   'P 1'
#
loop_
_entity.id
_entity.type
_entity.pdbx_description
1 polymer ?
#
loop_
_entity_poly.entity_id
_entity_poly.type
_entity_poly.pdbx_seq_one_letter_code
_entity_poly.pdbx_strand_id
1 'polypeptide(L)'
;MLFLTFGKQYQHPNYLHELLEWDEQFKAGKVLYTRLDVPKLREEIKFVTNDVPDNVFIVNSIMDANKALGYVKDFFWQNYDYKIIVYGASIHAYCCLATLLEMNVPPENIVFVEPFPPEDSKKSRVPVFYNVYIDQTIREVLSDLNVTVYRSYYFKSWTVDQSNVTHVEFLSHFKQIRLECSAFFYYGKRGINTQAFIAINKSGIGYDGGILINHKFKTKDPSVYAAGPATRYYRKYYADTRRQKYYDSYEVGQKLGELIRNQLDPLFSAKKYNSKGSSESVLASKSVSFDTSSIETNGSSKTSSGSHNSKTSKEYNDNEEEKLPLLTKPIVVHCQLPGKLQYLDVRSPGVKNPHYYVQSLQYNGYVLETFKDGYFKLHLTNDHIVDGITCLSADKFSLENFKNLYGLSAAALNNVHLRYTAKKLDNFYEFFRSPWAFFLYLDQTDELLAMVKELYPKGQSKGMTLQEGLHCVEEHSNPSFRNNNKMIIRSTFKKSPHIEAITDYVMEWVADNDVLLPMYLQPSLKATYTHDLSRHPAFKKKKTNIAKLFSKML
;
A
#
# COMPACT_ATOMS: atom_id res chain seq x y z
N MET A 1 15.50 1.80 -25.56
CA MET A 1 15.18 1.21 -24.25
C MET A 1 13.78 0.62 -24.32
N LEU A 2 13.57 -0.57 -23.78
CA LEU A 2 12.26 -1.23 -23.67
C LEU A 2 11.86 -1.34 -22.20
N PHE A 3 10.59 -1.11 -21.90
CA PHE A 3 10.05 -1.15 -20.53
C PHE A 3 8.93 -2.19 -20.43
N LEU A 4 9.08 -3.14 -19.52
CA LEU A 4 8.12 -4.21 -19.26
C LEU A 4 7.42 -3.99 -17.91
N THR A 5 6.22 -3.41 -17.95
CA THR A 5 5.43 -3.04 -16.75
C THR A 5 4.26 -3.99 -16.49
N PHE A 6 4.53 -5.30 -16.53
CA PHE A 6 3.48 -6.31 -16.42
C PHE A 6 2.95 -6.47 -14.99
N GLY A 7 1.61 -6.58 -14.88
CA GLY A 7 0.91 -6.97 -13.67
C GLY A 7 0.56 -8.46 -13.63
N LYS A 8 0.06 -8.92 -12.47
CA LYS A 8 -0.62 -10.22 -12.37
C LYS A 8 -2.13 -10.00 -12.37
N GLN A 9 -2.80 -10.58 -13.35
CA GLN A 9 -4.23 -10.47 -13.59
C GLN A 9 -4.92 -11.82 -13.39
N TYR A 10 -6.23 -11.85 -13.22
CA TYR A 10 -7.01 -13.08 -13.22
C TYR A 10 -6.92 -13.75 -14.59
N GLN A 11 -6.89 -15.08 -14.58
CA GLN A 11 -6.69 -15.88 -15.77
C GLN A 11 -7.80 -16.90 -15.92
N HIS A 12 -7.95 -17.43 -17.13
CA HIS A 12 -8.82 -18.56 -17.40
C HIS A 12 -8.50 -19.76 -16.48
N PRO A 13 -9.47 -20.61 -16.08
CA PRO A 13 -9.17 -21.78 -15.24
C PRO A 13 -8.11 -22.72 -15.82
N ASN A 14 -8.05 -22.83 -17.15
CA ASN A 14 -7.04 -23.64 -17.88
C ASN A 14 -5.72 -22.89 -18.15
N TYR A 15 -5.46 -21.78 -17.43
CA TYR A 15 -4.25 -20.98 -17.61
C TYR A 15 -2.97 -21.81 -17.49
N LEU A 16 -2.16 -21.79 -18.56
CA LEU A 16 -0.91 -22.54 -18.75
C LEU A 16 -1.05 -24.06 -18.54
N HIS A 17 -2.25 -24.62 -18.63
CA HIS A 17 -2.48 -26.06 -18.40
C HIS A 17 -1.61 -26.91 -19.33
N GLU A 18 -1.68 -26.67 -20.64
CA GLU A 18 -0.88 -27.38 -21.65
C GLU A 18 0.64 -27.27 -21.40
N LEU A 19 1.11 -26.11 -20.94
CA LEU A 19 2.53 -25.89 -20.65
C LEU A 19 2.97 -26.65 -19.40
N LEU A 20 2.12 -26.71 -18.38
CA LEU A 20 2.39 -27.45 -17.15
C LEU A 20 2.35 -28.96 -17.40
N GLU A 21 1.36 -29.44 -18.15
CA GLU A 21 1.28 -30.85 -18.58
C GLU A 21 2.51 -31.25 -19.39
N TRP A 22 2.98 -30.38 -20.29
CA TRP A 22 4.16 -30.65 -21.08
C TRP A 22 5.45 -30.69 -20.23
N ASP A 23 5.60 -29.80 -19.26
CA ASP A 23 6.72 -29.82 -18.30
C ASP A 23 6.69 -31.08 -17.42
N GLU A 24 5.51 -31.53 -17.00
CA GLU A 24 5.34 -32.79 -16.27
C GLU A 24 5.69 -34.02 -17.12
N GLN A 25 5.25 -34.06 -18.39
CA GLN A 25 5.62 -35.13 -19.33
C GLN A 25 7.13 -35.16 -19.60
N PHE A 26 7.77 -33.99 -19.70
CA PHE A 26 9.21 -33.86 -19.87
C PHE A 26 9.96 -34.37 -18.63
N LYS A 27 9.55 -33.98 -17.42
CA LYS A 27 10.11 -34.49 -16.15
C LYS A 27 9.88 -35.98 -15.95
N ALA A 28 8.76 -36.51 -16.44
CA ALA A 28 8.44 -37.94 -16.43
C ALA A 28 9.23 -38.74 -17.49
N GLY A 29 10.13 -38.11 -18.25
CA GLY A 29 10.96 -38.78 -19.27
C GLY A 29 10.19 -39.27 -20.49
N LYS A 30 8.93 -38.88 -20.66
CA LYS A 30 8.07 -39.31 -21.78
C LYS A 30 8.41 -38.59 -23.09
N VAL A 31 9.16 -37.49 -23.03
CA VAL A 31 9.58 -36.73 -24.21
C VAL A 31 11.02 -37.08 -24.55
N LEU A 32 11.23 -37.72 -25.71
CA LEU A 32 12.56 -38.11 -26.19
C LEU A 32 13.42 -36.86 -26.42
N TYR A 33 14.61 -36.80 -25.79
CA TYR A 33 15.60 -35.76 -26.04
C TYR A 33 15.86 -35.67 -27.55
N THR A 34 15.63 -34.50 -28.12
CA THR A 34 15.98 -34.21 -29.51
C THR A 34 17.19 -33.30 -29.48
N ARG A 35 18.24 -33.66 -30.22
CA ARG A 35 19.43 -32.82 -30.34
C ARG A 35 19.08 -31.46 -30.94
N LEU A 36 19.78 -30.42 -30.49
CA LEU A 36 19.53 -29.01 -30.84
C LEU A 36 19.79 -28.68 -32.32
N ASP A 37 20.58 -29.51 -33.00
CA ASP A 37 20.93 -29.44 -34.42
C ASP A 37 19.82 -29.95 -35.35
N VAL A 38 18.82 -30.65 -34.83
CA VAL A 38 17.67 -31.12 -35.61
C VAL A 38 16.63 -29.98 -35.66
N PRO A 39 16.37 -29.38 -36.84
CA PRO A 39 15.35 -28.36 -36.97
C PRO A 39 14.00 -28.99 -36.66
N LYS A 40 13.41 -28.63 -35.52
CA LYS A 40 12.01 -28.93 -35.28
C LYS A 40 11.21 -27.93 -36.10
N LEU A 41 10.43 -28.41 -37.06
CA LEU A 41 9.23 -27.72 -37.50
C LEU A 41 8.28 -27.71 -36.29
N ARG A 42 8.56 -26.83 -35.31
CA ARG A 42 7.59 -26.57 -34.26
C ARG A 42 6.48 -25.82 -34.97
N GLU A 43 5.35 -26.46 -35.18
CA GLU A 43 4.12 -25.70 -35.22
C GLU A 43 4.18 -24.79 -34.00
N GLU A 44 4.20 -23.47 -34.23
CA GLU A 44 4.11 -22.54 -33.12
C GLU A 44 2.95 -23.01 -32.26
N ILE A 45 3.16 -23.19 -30.95
CA ILE A 45 2.06 -23.52 -30.06
C ILE A 45 1.08 -22.37 -30.19
N LYS A 46 0.06 -22.55 -31.04
CA LYS A 46 -1.05 -21.65 -31.23
C LYS A 46 -1.90 -21.86 -30.00
N PHE A 47 -1.49 -21.22 -28.90
CA PHE A 47 -2.34 -21.16 -27.73
C PHE A 47 -3.62 -20.48 -28.18
N VAL A 48 -4.68 -21.29 -28.24
CA VAL A 48 -6.03 -20.83 -28.48
C VAL A 48 -6.24 -19.66 -27.52
N THR A 49 -6.57 -18.49 -28.06
CA THR A 49 -7.14 -17.43 -27.24
C THR A 49 -8.25 -18.11 -26.46
N ASN A 50 -8.10 -18.27 -25.14
CA ASN A 50 -9.08 -19.02 -24.36
C ASN A 50 -10.41 -18.31 -24.55
N ASP A 51 -11.24 -18.80 -25.47
CA ASP A 51 -12.54 -18.25 -25.75
C ASP A 51 -13.35 -18.49 -24.49
N VAL A 52 -13.57 -17.39 -23.77
CA VAL A 52 -14.33 -17.40 -22.54
C VAL A 52 -15.80 -17.38 -22.94
N PRO A 53 -16.63 -18.33 -22.46
CA PRO A 53 -18.07 -18.33 -22.72
C PRO A 53 -18.70 -16.97 -22.38
N ASP A 54 -19.78 -16.59 -23.07
CA ASP A 54 -20.31 -15.23 -23.02
C ASP A 54 -20.76 -14.79 -21.62
N ASN A 55 -21.26 -15.75 -20.84
CA ASN A 55 -21.73 -15.57 -19.47
C ASN A 55 -20.67 -15.84 -18.38
N VAL A 56 -19.39 -15.97 -18.77
CA VAL A 56 -18.26 -16.12 -17.85
C VAL A 56 -17.44 -14.83 -17.82
N PHE A 57 -17.23 -14.28 -16.63
CA PHE A 57 -16.59 -12.99 -16.43
C PHE A 57 -15.28 -13.13 -15.65
N ILE A 58 -14.18 -12.77 -16.31
CA ILE A 58 -12.85 -12.63 -15.71
C ILE A 58 -12.50 -11.15 -15.73
N VAL A 59 -12.82 -10.46 -14.63
CA VAL A 59 -12.76 -9.00 -14.59
C VAL A 59 -11.32 -8.53 -14.25
N ASN A 60 -10.61 -8.03 -15.26
CA ASN A 60 -9.26 -7.48 -15.11
C ASN A 60 -9.17 -5.99 -15.47
N SER A 61 -10.12 -5.50 -16.26
CA SER A 61 -10.20 -4.13 -16.74
C SER A 61 -11.60 -3.54 -16.52
N ILE A 62 -11.69 -2.22 -16.65
CA ILE A 62 -12.97 -1.50 -16.62
C ILE A 62 -13.88 -1.98 -17.77
N MET A 63 -13.31 -2.33 -18.93
CA MET A 63 -14.07 -2.87 -20.05
C MET A 63 -14.72 -4.22 -19.71
N ASP A 64 -13.97 -5.13 -19.07
CA ASP A 64 -14.49 -6.42 -18.62
C ASP A 64 -15.61 -6.24 -17.59
N ALA A 65 -15.42 -5.28 -16.66
CA ALA A 65 -16.42 -4.93 -15.66
C ALA A 65 -17.69 -4.40 -16.32
N ASN A 66 -17.56 -3.49 -17.29
CA ASN A 66 -18.71 -2.94 -18.02
C ASN A 66 -19.44 -4.01 -18.85
N LYS A 67 -18.72 -4.94 -19.48
CA LYS A 67 -19.32 -6.10 -20.16
C LYS A 67 -20.13 -6.95 -19.19
N ALA A 68 -19.56 -7.26 -18.02
CA ALA A 68 -20.25 -8.05 -17.00
C ALA A 68 -21.48 -7.33 -16.43
N LEU A 69 -21.37 -6.03 -16.16
CA LEU A 69 -22.49 -5.19 -15.71
C LEU A 69 -23.59 -5.10 -16.76
N GLY A 70 -23.23 -4.92 -18.04
CA GLY A 70 -24.18 -4.94 -19.15
C GLY A 70 -24.93 -6.26 -19.23
N TYR A 71 -24.20 -7.39 -19.17
CA TYR A 71 -24.82 -8.72 -19.15
C TYR A 71 -25.82 -8.88 -18.00
N VAL A 72 -25.46 -8.49 -16.78
CA VAL A 72 -26.36 -8.60 -15.62
C VAL A 72 -27.58 -7.66 -15.71
N LYS A 73 -27.45 -6.50 -16.36
CA LYS A 73 -28.55 -5.54 -16.56
C LYS A 73 -29.51 -5.96 -17.67
N ASP A 74 -28.95 -6.43 -18.79
CA ASP A 74 -29.70 -6.73 -20.02
C ASP A 74 -30.41 -8.08 -19.94
N PHE A 75 -29.98 -8.95 -19.02
CA PHE A 75 -30.66 -10.22 -18.79
C PHE A 75 -32.06 -9.94 -18.23
N PHE A 76 -33.08 -10.25 -19.04
CA PHE A 76 -34.47 -10.25 -18.58
C PHE A 76 -34.64 -11.40 -17.59
N TRP A 77 -34.37 -11.13 -16.31
CA TRP A 77 -34.56 -12.02 -15.16
C TRP A 77 -36.05 -12.32 -14.88
N GLN A 78 -36.87 -12.46 -15.93
CA GLN A 78 -38.30 -12.75 -15.86
C GLN A 78 -38.56 -14.19 -15.39
N ASN A 79 -37.61 -15.11 -15.60
CA ASN A 79 -37.58 -16.39 -14.92
C ASN A 79 -36.89 -16.21 -13.56
N TYR A 80 -37.60 -16.44 -12.46
CA TYR A 80 -37.04 -16.37 -11.10
C TYR A 80 -35.98 -17.46 -10.81
N ASP A 81 -35.79 -18.41 -11.73
CA ASP A 81 -34.88 -19.55 -11.59
C ASP A 81 -33.56 -19.32 -12.32
N TYR A 82 -32.73 -18.44 -11.78
CA TYR A 82 -31.37 -18.20 -12.28
C TYR A 82 -30.38 -18.19 -11.13
N LYS A 83 -29.11 -18.48 -11.43
CA LYS A 83 -28.04 -18.48 -10.44
C LYS A 83 -26.81 -17.76 -10.97
N ILE A 84 -26.38 -16.75 -10.22
CA ILE A 84 -25.11 -16.04 -10.43
C ILE A 84 -24.10 -16.60 -9.46
N ILE A 85 -23.05 -17.23 -9.99
CA ILE A 85 -22.00 -17.83 -9.19
C ILE A 85 -20.80 -16.88 -9.15
N VAL A 86 -20.36 -16.52 -7.94
CA VAL A 86 -19.11 -15.77 -7.72
C VAL A 86 -18.09 -16.71 -7.08
N TYR A 87 -16.98 -16.96 -7.78
CA TYR A 87 -15.93 -17.86 -7.31
C TYR A 87 -14.63 -17.11 -6.99
N GLY A 88 -14.10 -17.29 -5.78
CA GLY A 88 -12.74 -16.83 -5.46
C GLY A 88 -12.54 -16.45 -3.99
N ALA A 89 -11.28 -16.49 -3.55
CA ALA A 89 -10.84 -16.12 -2.20
C ALA A 89 -9.98 -14.84 -2.26
N SER A 90 -10.55 -13.77 -2.83
CA SER A 90 -9.87 -12.49 -3.02
C SER A 90 -10.81 -11.33 -2.75
N ILE A 91 -10.27 -10.15 -2.41
CA ILE A 91 -11.11 -9.00 -2.05
C ILE A 91 -12.05 -8.59 -3.20
N HIS A 92 -11.59 -8.74 -4.45
CA HIS A 92 -12.40 -8.46 -5.64
C HIS A 92 -13.64 -9.36 -5.75
N ALA A 93 -13.61 -10.59 -5.23
CA ALA A 93 -14.79 -11.46 -5.20
C ALA A 93 -15.86 -10.90 -4.24
N TYR A 94 -15.45 -10.37 -3.08
CA TYR A 94 -16.37 -9.71 -2.15
C TYR A 94 -16.88 -8.38 -2.69
N CYS A 95 -16.05 -7.61 -3.41
CA CYS A 95 -16.51 -6.42 -4.12
C CYS A 95 -17.54 -6.77 -5.19
N CYS A 96 -17.34 -7.86 -5.94
CA CYS A 96 -18.33 -8.34 -6.91
C CYS A 96 -19.67 -8.70 -6.24
N LEU A 97 -19.65 -9.40 -5.10
CA LEU A 97 -20.86 -9.66 -4.31
C LEU A 97 -21.56 -8.35 -3.90
N ALA A 98 -20.80 -7.36 -3.42
CA ALA A 98 -21.34 -6.06 -3.05
C ALA A 98 -22.02 -5.37 -4.25
N THR A 99 -21.37 -5.37 -5.42
CA THR A 99 -21.92 -4.80 -6.66
C THR A 99 -23.19 -5.51 -7.11
N LEU A 100 -23.26 -6.85 -7.06
CA LEU A 100 -24.47 -7.60 -7.42
C LEU A 100 -25.65 -7.26 -6.49
N LEU A 101 -25.39 -7.14 -5.18
CA LEU A 101 -26.39 -6.73 -4.20
C LEU A 101 -26.86 -5.28 -4.42
N GLU A 102 -25.95 -4.37 -4.78
CA GLU A 102 -26.28 -2.98 -5.12
C GLU A 102 -27.09 -2.86 -6.42
N MET A 103 -26.89 -3.79 -7.35
CA MET A 103 -27.72 -3.92 -8.56
C MET A 103 -29.11 -4.52 -8.28
N ASN A 104 -29.45 -4.77 -7.01
CA ASN A 104 -30.69 -5.40 -6.57
C ASN A 104 -30.89 -6.83 -7.13
N VAL A 105 -29.78 -7.56 -7.37
CA VAL A 105 -29.88 -9.00 -7.61
C VAL A 105 -30.38 -9.66 -6.31
N PRO A 106 -31.47 -10.46 -6.35
CA PRO A 106 -31.97 -11.15 -5.18
C PRO A 106 -30.88 -12.06 -4.57
N PRO A 107 -30.58 -11.93 -3.26
CA PRO A 107 -29.51 -12.69 -2.62
C PRO A 107 -29.62 -14.21 -2.77
N GLU A 108 -30.85 -14.75 -2.82
CA GLU A 108 -31.15 -16.17 -3.03
C GLU A 108 -30.67 -16.70 -4.41
N ASN A 109 -30.45 -15.80 -5.37
CA ASN A 109 -29.93 -16.12 -6.69
C ASN A 109 -28.42 -15.93 -6.80
N ILE A 110 -27.77 -15.49 -5.72
CA ILE A 110 -26.31 -15.35 -5.63
C ILE A 110 -25.74 -16.55 -4.88
N VAL A 111 -24.79 -17.22 -5.53
CA VAL A 111 -24.03 -18.32 -4.93
C VAL A 111 -22.56 -17.94 -4.86
N PHE A 112 -22.04 -17.79 -3.64
CA PHE A 112 -20.63 -17.52 -3.41
C PHE A 112 -19.87 -18.82 -3.13
N VAL A 113 -18.82 -19.09 -3.91
CA VAL A 113 -17.96 -20.26 -3.74
C VAL A 113 -16.54 -19.81 -3.39
N GLU A 114 -16.13 -20.10 -2.17
CA GLU A 114 -14.86 -19.68 -1.59
C GLU A 114 -13.85 -20.86 -1.57
N PRO A 115 -12.80 -20.84 -2.40
CA PRO A 115 -11.73 -21.85 -2.41
C PRO A 115 -10.73 -21.62 -1.27
N PHE A 116 -11.24 -21.56 -0.04
CA PHE A 116 -10.46 -21.42 1.18
C PHE A 116 -10.74 -22.59 2.13
N PRO A 117 -9.72 -23.21 2.76
CA PRO A 117 -8.28 -22.90 2.68
C PRO A 117 -7.68 -23.14 1.28
N PRO A 118 -6.50 -22.63 0.93
CA PRO A 118 -5.87 -22.95 -0.36
C PRO A 118 -5.46 -24.44 -0.44
N GLU A 119 -5.54 -25.05 -1.64
CA GLU A 119 -5.08 -26.45 -1.86
C GLU A 119 -3.56 -26.59 -1.73
N ASP A 120 -2.81 -25.57 -2.16
CA ASP A 120 -1.35 -25.55 -2.08
C ASP A 120 -0.91 -25.41 -0.61
N SER A 121 -0.32 -26.47 -0.08
CA SER A 121 0.18 -26.56 1.30
C SER A 121 1.27 -25.52 1.62
N LYS A 122 1.93 -24.95 0.61
CA LYS A 122 2.92 -23.87 0.78
C LYS A 122 2.28 -22.50 1.01
N LYS A 123 0.98 -22.35 0.71
CA LYS A 123 0.27 -21.09 0.94
C LYS A 123 -0.21 -21.01 2.39
N SER A 124 -0.14 -19.80 2.93
CA SER A 124 -0.66 -19.52 4.25
C SER A 124 -2.18 -19.77 4.29
N ARG A 125 -2.65 -20.50 5.31
CA ARG A 125 -4.07 -20.77 5.57
C ARG A 125 -4.70 -19.62 6.35
N VAL A 126 -4.60 -18.41 5.79
CA VAL A 126 -5.13 -17.18 6.39
C VAL A 126 -6.20 -16.61 5.46
N PRO A 127 -7.38 -16.25 5.98
CA PRO A 127 -8.44 -15.66 5.16
C PRO A 127 -8.01 -14.34 4.52
N VAL A 128 -8.79 -13.87 3.54
CA VAL A 128 -8.44 -12.72 2.70
C VAL A 128 -8.22 -11.42 3.47
N PHE A 129 -8.95 -11.20 4.56
CA PHE A 129 -8.87 -9.96 5.34
C PHE A 129 -7.71 -9.99 6.36
N TYR A 130 -7.13 -11.17 6.62
CA TYR A 130 -6.10 -11.39 7.64
C TYR A 130 -6.54 -10.92 9.04
N ASN A 131 -7.85 -10.82 9.27
CA ASN A 131 -8.45 -10.28 10.48
C ASN A 131 -9.74 -11.02 10.81
N VAL A 132 -9.73 -11.73 11.94
CA VAL A 132 -10.82 -12.61 12.37
C VAL A 132 -12.13 -11.85 12.59
N TYR A 133 -12.09 -10.64 13.14
CA TYR A 133 -13.31 -9.85 13.38
C TYR A 133 -13.99 -9.49 12.06
N ILE A 134 -13.20 -9.07 11.07
CA ILE A 134 -13.71 -8.71 9.75
C ILE A 134 -14.23 -9.94 9.01
N ASP A 135 -13.46 -11.03 9.03
CA ASP A 135 -13.90 -12.31 8.43
C ASP A 135 -15.22 -12.78 9.04
N GLN A 136 -15.39 -12.62 10.36
CA GLN A 136 -16.61 -13.00 11.07
C GLN A 136 -17.78 -12.08 10.73
N THR A 137 -17.61 -10.76 10.74
CA THR A 137 -18.67 -9.81 10.36
C THR A 137 -19.14 -10.04 8.93
N ILE A 138 -18.24 -10.29 7.98
CA ILE A 138 -18.63 -10.58 6.59
C ILE A 138 -19.39 -11.90 6.47
N ARG A 139 -19.08 -12.90 7.30
CA ARG A 139 -19.85 -14.17 7.34
C ARG A 139 -21.27 -13.95 7.82
N GLU A 140 -21.43 -13.20 8.90
CA GLU A 140 -22.72 -12.86 9.49
C GLU A 140 -23.56 -12.09 8.48
N VAL A 141 -22.99 -11.06 7.85
CA VAL A 141 -23.68 -10.27 6.82
C VAL A 141 -24.15 -11.11 5.64
N LEU A 142 -23.30 -12.01 5.11
CA LEU A 142 -23.71 -12.87 4.00
C LEU A 142 -24.82 -13.86 4.41
N SER A 143 -24.78 -14.34 5.64
CA SER A 143 -25.82 -15.22 6.21
C SER A 143 -27.14 -14.47 6.38
N ASP A 144 -27.11 -13.27 6.95
CA ASP A 144 -28.28 -12.42 7.21
C ASP A 144 -28.96 -11.97 5.91
N LEU A 145 -28.16 -11.81 4.84
CA LEU A 145 -28.66 -11.52 3.50
C LEU A 145 -29.20 -12.75 2.77
N ASN A 146 -29.11 -13.96 3.32
CA ASN A 146 -29.48 -15.23 2.67
C ASN A 146 -28.70 -15.55 1.39
N VAL A 147 -27.45 -15.10 1.27
CA VAL A 147 -26.55 -15.50 0.17
C VAL A 147 -26.08 -16.93 0.41
N THR A 148 -26.17 -17.79 -0.61
CA THR A 148 -25.69 -19.18 -0.48
C THR A 148 -24.16 -19.22 -0.54
N VAL A 149 -23.50 -19.72 0.51
CA VAL A 149 -22.03 -19.76 0.59
C VAL A 149 -21.49 -21.19 0.67
N TYR A 150 -20.62 -21.57 -0.27
CA TYR A 150 -19.88 -22.83 -0.26
C TYR A 150 -18.40 -22.59 0.02
N ARG A 151 -17.90 -23.08 1.15
CA ARG A 151 -16.48 -22.98 1.54
C ARG A 151 -15.72 -24.26 1.34
N SER A 152 -14.43 -24.14 1.07
CA SER A 152 -13.54 -25.28 0.82
C SER A 152 -13.99 -26.09 -0.40
N TYR A 153 -14.47 -25.37 -1.42
CA TYR A 153 -14.84 -25.89 -2.73
C TYR A 153 -13.95 -25.25 -3.79
N TYR A 154 -13.35 -26.06 -4.64
CA TYR A 154 -12.41 -25.66 -5.67
C TYR A 154 -13.02 -25.93 -7.04
N PHE A 155 -12.78 -25.01 -7.98
CA PHE A 155 -13.27 -25.14 -9.34
C PHE A 155 -12.68 -26.39 -9.99
N LYS A 156 -13.54 -27.25 -10.55
CA LYS A 156 -13.14 -28.46 -11.26
C LYS A 156 -13.35 -28.30 -12.77
N SER A 157 -14.58 -28.02 -13.17
CA SER A 157 -14.96 -27.91 -14.58
C SER A 157 -16.24 -27.09 -14.73
N TRP A 158 -16.61 -26.76 -15.96
CA TRP A 158 -17.94 -26.27 -16.30
C TRP A 158 -18.48 -27.02 -17.51
N THR A 159 -19.81 -27.03 -17.66
CA THR A 159 -20.50 -27.55 -18.85
C THR A 159 -20.98 -26.36 -19.68
N VAL A 160 -20.62 -26.34 -20.96
CA VAL A 160 -21.06 -25.33 -21.92
C VAL A 160 -22.16 -25.94 -22.78
N ASP A 161 -23.25 -25.21 -22.96
CA ASP A 161 -24.24 -25.46 -23.99
C ASP A 161 -24.30 -24.25 -24.92
N GLN A 162 -24.23 -24.50 -26.23
CA GLN A 162 -24.05 -23.47 -27.26
C GLN A 162 -22.83 -22.57 -26.99
N SER A 163 -23.03 -21.39 -26.39
CA SER A 163 -21.97 -20.44 -25.99
C SER A 163 -21.98 -20.08 -24.51
N ASN A 164 -22.87 -20.67 -23.71
CA ASN A 164 -23.06 -20.33 -22.31
C ASN A 164 -22.75 -21.49 -21.38
N VAL A 165 -22.11 -21.20 -20.27
CA VAL A 165 -21.97 -22.14 -19.16
C VAL A 165 -23.33 -22.33 -18.51
N THR A 166 -23.82 -23.57 -18.46
CA THR A 166 -25.09 -23.93 -17.79
C THR A 166 -24.88 -24.52 -16.41
N HIS A 167 -23.73 -25.18 -16.19
CA HIS A 167 -23.40 -25.78 -14.91
C HIS A 167 -21.93 -25.61 -14.59
N VAL A 168 -21.61 -25.41 -13.31
CA VAL A 168 -20.24 -25.39 -12.80
C VAL A 168 -20.07 -26.47 -11.75
N GLU A 169 -19.00 -27.24 -11.85
CA GLU A 169 -18.64 -28.29 -10.91
C GLU A 169 -17.56 -27.82 -9.96
N PHE A 170 -17.80 -28.06 -8.68
CA PHE A 170 -16.83 -27.79 -7.63
C PHE A 170 -16.53 -29.05 -6.82
N LEU A 171 -15.27 -29.17 -6.42
CA LEU A 171 -14.78 -30.29 -5.62
C LEU A 171 -14.38 -29.78 -4.24
N SER A 172 -14.89 -30.43 -3.21
CA SER A 172 -14.35 -30.38 -1.85
C SER A 172 -13.65 -31.70 -1.53
N HIS A 173 -13.02 -31.81 -0.35
CA HIS A 173 -12.21 -32.98 0.01
C HIS A 173 -12.98 -34.31 -0.09
N PHE A 174 -14.27 -34.31 0.24
CA PHE A 174 -15.11 -35.52 0.25
C PHE A 174 -16.41 -35.40 -0.54
N LYS A 175 -16.63 -34.27 -1.24
CA LYS A 175 -17.91 -34.00 -1.90
C LYS A 175 -17.69 -33.24 -3.20
N GLN A 176 -18.38 -33.68 -4.25
CA GLN A 176 -18.54 -32.91 -5.48
C GLN A 176 -19.93 -32.27 -5.47
N ILE A 177 -20.02 -31.01 -5.91
CA ILE A 177 -21.27 -30.32 -6.17
C ILE A 177 -21.30 -29.86 -7.62
N ARG A 178 -22.48 -29.89 -8.22
CA ARG A 178 -22.76 -29.35 -9.55
C ARG A 178 -23.86 -28.31 -9.37
N LEU A 179 -23.57 -27.08 -9.76
CA LEU A 179 -24.46 -25.94 -9.58
C LEU A 179 -24.89 -25.42 -10.94
N GLU A 180 -26.18 -25.13 -11.10
CA GLU A 180 -26.70 -24.41 -12.25
C GLU A 180 -26.14 -22.99 -12.28
N CYS A 181 -25.93 -22.47 -13.48
CA CYS A 181 -25.25 -21.21 -13.68
C CYS A 181 -25.85 -20.45 -14.86
N SER A 182 -26.23 -19.21 -14.61
CA SER A 182 -26.66 -18.25 -15.63
C SER A 182 -25.59 -17.19 -15.88
N ALA A 183 -24.76 -16.92 -14.87
CA ALA A 183 -23.60 -16.04 -14.97
C ALA A 183 -22.50 -16.52 -14.00
N PHE A 184 -21.24 -16.55 -14.44
CA PHE A 184 -20.10 -17.03 -13.64
C PHE A 184 -18.99 -15.98 -13.54
N PHE A 185 -18.78 -15.44 -12.34
CA PHE A 185 -17.68 -14.53 -12.04
C PHE A 185 -16.49 -15.29 -11.47
N TYR A 186 -15.38 -15.34 -12.21
CA TYR A 186 -14.22 -16.15 -11.87
C TYR A 186 -13.04 -15.28 -11.37
N TYR A 187 -12.84 -15.27 -10.05
CA TYR A 187 -11.71 -14.64 -9.35
C TYR A 187 -10.73 -15.68 -8.79
N GLY A 188 -10.37 -16.68 -9.61
CA GLY A 188 -9.50 -17.78 -9.22
C GLY A 188 -8.01 -17.53 -9.48
N LYS A 189 -7.45 -18.23 -10.47
CA LYS A 189 -6.01 -18.18 -10.78
C LYS A 189 -5.57 -16.78 -11.21
N ARG A 190 -4.40 -16.35 -10.72
CA ARG A 190 -3.73 -15.10 -11.15
C ARG A 190 -2.38 -15.38 -11.76
N GLY A 191 -2.09 -14.73 -12.88
CA GLY A 191 -0.88 -14.90 -13.66
C GLY A 191 -0.59 -13.69 -14.54
N ILE A 192 0.52 -13.73 -15.27
CA ILE A 192 0.80 -12.73 -16.32
C ILE A 192 -0.05 -13.08 -17.54
N ASN A 193 -0.41 -12.10 -18.36
CA ASN A 193 -1.02 -12.39 -19.66
C ASN A 193 -0.24 -13.48 -20.41
N THR A 194 -0.94 -14.48 -20.95
CA THR A 194 -0.33 -15.64 -21.62
C THR A 194 0.57 -15.23 -22.79
N GLN A 195 0.13 -14.28 -23.61
CA GLN A 195 0.91 -13.78 -24.75
C GLN A 195 2.17 -13.04 -24.30
N ALA A 196 2.06 -12.23 -23.25
CA ALA A 196 3.22 -11.57 -22.66
C ALA A 196 4.23 -12.60 -22.10
N PHE A 197 3.75 -13.64 -21.41
CA PHE A 197 4.60 -14.72 -20.91
C PHE A 197 5.33 -15.45 -22.05
N ILE A 198 4.63 -15.77 -23.15
CA ILE A 198 5.24 -16.38 -24.34
C ILE A 198 6.29 -15.45 -24.94
N ALA A 199 5.98 -14.17 -25.14
CA ALA A 199 6.90 -13.19 -25.71
C ALA A 199 8.18 -13.05 -24.87
N ILE A 200 8.05 -12.99 -23.54
CA ILE A 200 9.19 -12.93 -22.60
C ILE A 200 10.09 -14.15 -22.77
N ASN A 201 9.52 -15.36 -22.79
CA ASN A 201 10.28 -16.59 -22.92
C ASN A 201 10.91 -16.76 -24.31
N LYS A 202 10.18 -16.45 -25.39
CA LYS A 202 10.71 -16.47 -26.76
C LYS A 202 11.87 -15.48 -26.94
N SER A 203 11.87 -14.37 -26.20
CA SER A 203 12.94 -13.37 -26.23
C SER A 203 14.16 -13.74 -25.38
N GLY A 204 14.18 -14.91 -24.72
CA GLY A 204 15.30 -15.34 -23.87
C GLY A 204 15.46 -14.53 -22.57
N ILE A 205 14.44 -13.75 -22.19
CA ILE A 205 14.45 -12.99 -20.93
C ILE A 205 14.20 -13.97 -19.78
N GLY A 206 15.08 -13.95 -18.77
CA GLY A 206 14.98 -14.86 -17.62
C GLY A 206 13.69 -14.67 -16.83
N TYR A 207 12.95 -15.77 -16.61
CA TYR A 207 11.69 -15.79 -15.88
C TYR A 207 11.68 -16.91 -14.83
N ASP A 208 11.51 -16.54 -13.55
CA ASP A 208 11.43 -17.49 -12.42
C ASP A 208 10.32 -17.04 -11.45
N GLY A 209 9.07 -17.37 -11.81
CA GLY A 209 7.88 -16.86 -11.12
C GLY A 209 7.69 -15.34 -11.24
N GLY A 210 8.48 -14.70 -12.10
CA GLY A 210 8.51 -13.29 -12.43
C GLY A 210 9.74 -12.96 -13.29
N ILE A 211 9.70 -11.83 -14.00
CA ILE A 211 10.78 -11.32 -14.85
C ILE A 211 11.98 -10.96 -13.96
N LEU A 212 13.14 -11.53 -14.25
CA LEU A 212 14.33 -11.36 -13.44
C LEU A 212 14.99 -10.00 -13.67
N ILE A 213 15.19 -9.25 -12.59
CA ILE A 213 15.77 -7.90 -12.60
C ILE A 213 16.88 -7.70 -11.56
N ASN A 214 17.76 -6.73 -11.80
CA ASN A 214 18.72 -6.24 -10.81
C ASN A 214 18.16 -5.08 -9.94
N HIS A 215 19.00 -4.56 -9.05
CA HIS A 215 18.68 -3.42 -8.18
C HIS A 215 18.36 -2.11 -8.94
N LYS A 216 18.73 -2.00 -10.23
CA LYS A 216 18.42 -0.87 -11.13
C LYS A 216 17.28 -1.20 -12.11
N PHE A 217 16.42 -2.19 -11.80
CA PHE A 217 15.27 -2.61 -12.60
C PHE A 217 15.60 -3.16 -13.99
N LYS A 218 16.87 -3.44 -14.29
CA LYS A 218 17.31 -3.99 -15.58
C LYS A 218 17.19 -5.51 -15.59
N THR A 219 16.81 -6.05 -16.74
CA THR A 219 16.94 -7.48 -17.02
C THR A 219 18.39 -7.84 -17.37
N LYS A 220 18.62 -9.07 -17.89
CA LYS A 220 19.95 -9.50 -18.34
C LYS A 220 20.39 -8.70 -19.56
N ASP A 221 19.44 -8.26 -20.38
CA ASP A 221 19.68 -7.28 -21.44
C ASP A 221 19.68 -5.86 -20.82
N PRO A 222 20.79 -5.11 -20.90
CA PRO A 222 20.90 -3.77 -20.35
C PRO A 222 19.92 -2.74 -20.93
N SER A 223 19.34 -3.02 -22.10
CA SER A 223 18.38 -2.17 -22.81
C SER A 223 16.93 -2.41 -22.40
N VAL A 224 16.68 -3.48 -21.65
CA VAL A 224 15.33 -3.90 -21.22
C VAL A 224 15.19 -3.76 -19.72
N TYR A 225 14.22 -2.96 -19.31
CA TYR A 225 13.85 -2.72 -17.92
C TYR A 225 12.52 -3.43 -17.63
N ALA A 226 12.33 -3.87 -16.38
CA ALA A 226 11.05 -4.39 -15.94
C ALA A 226 10.69 -3.91 -14.53
N ALA A 227 9.42 -3.61 -14.31
CA ALA A 227 8.88 -3.17 -13.03
C ALA A 227 7.46 -3.69 -12.82
N GLY A 228 7.04 -3.78 -11.55
CA GLY A 228 5.70 -4.15 -11.15
C GLY A 228 5.57 -5.56 -10.56
N PRO A 229 4.34 -6.02 -10.27
CA PRO A 229 4.08 -7.27 -9.54
C PRO A 229 4.55 -8.55 -10.24
N ALA A 230 4.80 -8.48 -11.55
CA ALA A 230 5.32 -9.56 -12.38
C ALA A 230 6.85 -9.71 -12.31
N THR A 231 7.57 -8.90 -11.54
CA THR A 231 9.04 -8.97 -11.46
C THR A 231 9.53 -9.82 -10.28
N ARG A 232 10.82 -10.18 -10.33
CA ARG A 232 11.56 -10.80 -9.24
C ARG A 232 13.03 -10.36 -9.33
N TYR A 233 13.64 -10.04 -8.20
CA TYR A 233 15.07 -9.76 -8.19
C TYR A 233 15.89 -11.03 -8.45
N TYR A 234 17.09 -10.88 -9.03
CA TYR A 234 18.02 -12.00 -9.15
C TYR A 234 18.28 -12.69 -7.80
N ARG A 235 18.47 -14.01 -7.82
CA ARG A 235 18.66 -14.83 -6.61
C ARG A 235 19.83 -14.37 -5.74
N LYS A 236 20.88 -13.77 -6.33
CA LYS A 236 22.03 -13.21 -5.61
C LYS A 236 21.65 -12.14 -4.57
N TYR A 237 20.48 -11.52 -4.71
CA TYR A 237 19.99 -10.51 -3.76
C TYR A 237 19.24 -11.11 -2.55
N TYR A 238 18.95 -12.41 -2.55
CA TYR A 238 18.17 -13.09 -1.49
C TYR A 238 16.87 -12.35 -1.13
N ALA A 239 16.22 -11.75 -2.13
CA ALA A 239 15.18 -10.74 -1.97
C ALA A 239 13.76 -11.25 -2.27
N ASP A 240 13.49 -12.53 -2.00
CA ASP A 240 12.20 -13.15 -2.31
C ASP A 240 11.03 -12.58 -1.48
N THR A 241 11.32 -12.09 -0.27
CA THR A 241 10.36 -11.36 0.57
C THR A 241 10.23 -9.88 0.21
N ARG A 242 11.14 -9.36 -0.64
CA ARG A 242 11.19 -7.95 -1.09
C ARG A 242 10.79 -7.80 -2.56
N ARG A 243 9.96 -8.71 -3.09
CA ARG A 243 9.43 -8.59 -4.45
C ARG A 243 8.52 -7.38 -4.59
N GLN A 244 8.55 -6.71 -5.74
CA GLN A 244 7.79 -5.49 -6.02
C GLN A 244 6.26 -5.64 -5.87
N LYS A 245 5.72 -6.87 -5.98
CA LYS A 245 4.29 -7.16 -5.69
C LYS A 245 3.86 -6.84 -4.24
N TYR A 246 4.82 -6.66 -3.34
CA TYR A 246 4.61 -6.36 -1.93
C TYR A 246 4.74 -4.87 -1.62
N TYR A 247 4.89 -4.02 -2.63
CA TYR A 247 5.08 -2.57 -2.50
C TYR A 247 4.05 -1.82 -3.33
N ASP A 248 3.89 -0.53 -3.03
CA ASP A 248 3.04 0.37 -3.81
C ASP A 248 3.56 0.50 -5.26
N SER A 249 2.66 0.30 -6.22
CA SER A 249 3.03 0.32 -7.64
C SER A 249 3.41 1.71 -8.13
N TYR A 250 2.83 2.77 -7.55
CA TYR A 250 3.19 4.14 -7.90
C TYR A 250 4.61 4.47 -7.43
N GLU A 251 5.00 4.08 -6.22
CA GLU A 251 6.37 4.23 -5.72
C GLU A 251 7.38 3.46 -6.59
N VAL A 252 7.06 2.22 -6.95
CA VAL A 252 7.90 1.40 -7.84
C VAL A 252 8.10 2.08 -9.19
N GLY A 253 7.01 2.59 -9.80
CA GLY A 253 7.07 3.33 -11.06
C GLY A 253 7.84 4.64 -10.94
N GLN A 254 7.64 5.38 -9.86
CA GLN A 254 8.37 6.61 -9.55
C GLN A 254 9.88 6.35 -9.46
N LYS A 255 10.31 5.29 -8.77
CA LYS A 255 11.73 4.94 -8.65
C LYS A 255 12.35 4.54 -9.98
N LEU A 256 11.62 3.80 -10.81
CA LEU A 256 12.06 3.53 -12.18
C LEU A 256 12.19 4.83 -12.99
N GLY A 257 11.20 5.73 -12.90
CA GLY A 257 11.22 7.02 -13.57
C GLY A 257 12.40 7.90 -13.15
N GLU A 258 12.67 8.01 -11.85
CA GLU A 258 13.83 8.73 -11.30
C GLU A 258 15.16 8.18 -11.86
N LEU A 259 15.30 6.86 -11.93
CA LEU A 259 16.50 6.21 -12.50
C LEU A 259 16.70 6.54 -13.97
N ILE A 260 15.62 6.54 -14.75
CA ILE A 260 15.67 6.82 -16.19
C ILE A 260 15.90 8.31 -16.46
N ARG A 261 15.25 9.20 -15.71
CA ARG A 261 15.49 10.66 -15.80
C ARG A 261 16.97 10.97 -15.61
N ASN A 262 17.59 10.41 -14.57
CA ASN A 262 19.00 10.64 -14.28
C ASN A 262 19.96 10.06 -15.34
N GLN A 263 19.48 9.12 -16.18
CA GLN A 263 20.25 8.58 -17.31
C GLN A 263 20.06 9.40 -18.59
N LEU A 264 18.88 9.98 -18.78
CA LEU A 264 18.52 10.71 -20.00
C LEU A 264 18.86 12.19 -19.94
N ASP A 265 18.82 12.80 -18.76
CA ASP A 265 19.10 14.22 -18.56
C ASP A 265 20.53 14.40 -18.02
N PRO A 266 21.49 14.77 -18.88
CA PRO A 266 22.88 15.00 -18.46
C PRO A 266 23.06 16.28 -17.63
N LEU A 267 22.09 17.20 -17.64
CA LEU A 267 22.12 18.43 -16.85
C LEU A 267 21.52 18.21 -15.46
N PHE A 268 20.76 17.12 -15.27
CA PHE A 268 20.18 16.78 -13.98
C PHE A 268 21.27 16.32 -12.99
N SER A 269 21.59 17.18 -12.04
CA SER A 269 22.39 16.83 -10.86
C SER A 269 21.46 16.43 -9.72
N ALA A 270 21.33 15.13 -9.47
CA ALA A 270 20.62 14.66 -8.28
C ALA A 270 21.32 15.24 -7.04
N LYS A 271 20.59 16.01 -6.21
CA LYS A 271 21.09 16.45 -4.89
C LYS A 271 21.43 15.19 -4.07
N LYS A 272 22.71 14.85 -3.97
CA LYS A 272 23.20 13.75 -3.13
C LYS A 272 23.13 14.20 -1.67
N TYR A 273 22.07 13.81 -0.96
CA TYR A 273 22.11 13.80 0.50
C TYR A 273 23.08 12.68 0.91
N ASN A 274 24.26 13.05 1.40
CA ASN A 274 25.25 12.12 1.90
C ASN A 274 24.75 11.48 3.21
N SER A 275 23.96 10.41 3.13
CA SER A 275 23.70 9.53 4.28
C SER A 275 24.87 8.55 4.42
N LYS A 276 26.00 8.98 4.99
CA LYS A 276 27.04 8.06 5.44
C LYS A 276 26.70 7.59 6.85
N GLY A 277 26.36 6.31 6.99
CA GLY A 277 26.50 5.57 8.25
C GLY A 277 25.28 5.53 9.18
N SER A 278 24.84 4.31 9.43
CA SER A 278 24.01 3.82 10.57
C SER A 278 22.48 3.99 10.53
N SER A 279 21.84 2.82 10.61
CA SER A 279 20.56 2.48 11.25
C SER A 279 19.30 3.32 10.96
N GLU A 280 18.37 2.65 10.27
CA GLU A 280 16.94 2.95 10.09
C GLU A 280 16.32 3.92 11.12
N SER A 281 15.96 5.12 10.65
CA SER A 281 14.81 5.86 11.13
C SER A 281 14.07 6.48 9.93
N VAL A 282 12.76 6.27 9.95
CA VAL A 282 11.77 6.63 8.94
C VAL A 282 11.76 8.13 8.72
N LEU A 283 11.73 8.59 7.46
CA LEU A 283 11.01 9.78 6.98
C LEU A 283 11.30 9.97 5.48
N ALA A 284 10.37 9.55 4.62
CA ALA A 284 10.44 9.75 3.18
C ALA A 284 9.93 11.17 2.84
N SER A 285 10.78 11.98 2.20
CA SER A 285 10.38 13.19 1.49
C SER A 285 9.86 12.80 0.10
N LYS A 286 8.58 13.09 -0.16
CA LYS A 286 8.05 13.13 -1.53
C LYS A 286 8.37 14.51 -2.10
N SER A 287 9.11 14.56 -3.20
CA SER A 287 9.43 15.82 -3.89
C SER A 287 8.38 16.14 -4.94
N VAL A 288 7.91 17.39 -4.92
CA VAL A 288 7.28 18.08 -6.05
C VAL A 288 8.09 19.36 -6.26
N SER A 289 8.48 19.63 -7.50
CA SER A 289 9.19 20.86 -7.90
C SER A 289 8.25 21.70 -8.75
N PHE A 290 8.16 23.00 -8.43
CA PHE A 290 7.59 24.03 -9.29
C PHE A 290 8.63 25.14 -9.46
N ASP A 291 9.00 25.41 -10.71
CA ASP A 291 9.95 26.46 -11.06
C ASP A 291 9.29 27.84 -11.01
N THR A 292 10.01 28.82 -10.47
CA THR A 292 9.84 30.24 -10.83
C THR A 292 11.20 30.91 -11.01
N SER A 293 11.27 31.66 -12.09
CA SER A 293 12.43 32.31 -12.71
C SER A 293 12.86 33.62 -12.02
N SER A 294 14.17 33.93 -12.01
CA SER A 294 14.77 35.27 -12.28
C SER A 294 16.32 35.20 -12.13
N ILE A 295 17.07 35.42 -13.21
CA ILE A 295 17.77 36.66 -13.66
C ILE A 295 19.04 37.03 -12.84
N GLU A 296 20.17 36.81 -13.53
CA GLU A 296 21.51 37.46 -13.55
C GLU A 296 21.98 38.41 -12.42
N THR A 297 23.24 38.24 -11.98
CA THR A 297 24.38 39.14 -12.34
C THR A 297 25.73 38.76 -11.70
N ASN A 298 26.77 38.70 -12.55
CA ASN A 298 28.18 39.10 -12.42
C ASN A 298 29.07 38.75 -11.20
N GLY A 299 30.11 37.95 -11.48
CA GLY A 299 31.49 38.43 -11.54
C GLY A 299 32.38 38.31 -10.29
N SER A 300 33.38 37.43 -10.33
CA SER A 300 34.81 37.81 -10.21
C SER A 300 35.75 36.59 -10.14
N SER A 301 36.82 36.73 -10.90
CA SER A 301 37.95 35.82 -11.08
C SER A 301 38.91 35.83 -9.88
N LYS A 302 39.62 34.72 -9.63
CA LYS A 302 41.09 34.65 -9.44
C LYS A 302 41.56 33.24 -9.06
N THR A 303 42.32 32.63 -9.97
CA THR A 303 43.76 32.25 -9.87
C THR A 303 44.07 30.80 -9.51
N SER A 304 44.70 30.19 -10.50
CA SER A 304 45.43 28.94 -10.60
C SER A 304 46.61 28.79 -9.64
N SER A 305 46.87 27.55 -9.24
CA SER A 305 48.22 27.01 -9.09
C SER A 305 48.20 25.52 -9.44
N GLY A 306 48.86 25.16 -10.54
CA GLY A 306 48.97 23.78 -11.02
C GLY A 306 50.13 23.02 -10.38
N SER A 307 50.04 21.70 -10.45
CA SER A 307 51.17 20.78 -10.43
C SER A 307 50.81 19.56 -11.26
N HIS A 308 51.72 19.16 -12.15
CA HIS A 308 51.54 18.17 -13.22
C HIS A 308 51.99 16.75 -12.81
N ASN A 309 51.40 15.77 -13.52
CA ASN A 309 51.84 14.38 -13.78
C ASN A 309 51.72 13.38 -12.60
N SER A 310 51.27 12.13 -12.79
CA SER A 310 51.39 11.23 -13.95
C SER A 310 50.24 10.23 -14.09
N LYS A 311 50.05 9.77 -15.34
CA LYS A 311 49.14 8.72 -15.81
C LYS A 311 49.41 7.36 -15.14
N THR A 312 48.36 6.69 -14.63
CA THR A 312 48.16 5.23 -14.76
C THR A 312 46.73 4.84 -14.35
N SER A 313 46.08 4.04 -15.20
CA SER A 313 44.91 3.17 -14.96
C SER A 313 43.73 3.73 -14.15
N LYS A 314 42.67 4.12 -14.88
CA LYS A 314 41.30 4.23 -14.35
C LYS A 314 40.79 2.83 -13.98
N GLU A 315 41.06 2.40 -12.75
CA GLU A 315 40.21 1.42 -12.09
C GLU A 315 38.88 2.12 -11.78
N TYR A 316 37.82 1.68 -12.46
CA TYR A 316 36.46 2.00 -12.06
C TYR A 316 36.25 1.42 -10.66
N ASN A 317 36.16 2.30 -9.66
CA ASN A 317 35.69 1.95 -8.32
C ASN A 317 34.20 1.58 -8.39
N ASP A 318 33.90 0.37 -8.85
CA ASP A 318 32.57 -0.26 -8.87
C ASP A 318 32.23 -0.87 -7.49
N ASN A 319 32.41 -0.09 -6.43
CA ASN A 319 31.89 -0.41 -5.10
C ASN A 319 30.73 0.53 -4.73
N GLU A 320 29.84 0.84 -5.69
CA GLU A 320 28.47 1.18 -5.33
C GLU A 320 27.83 -0.12 -4.81
N GLU A 321 27.67 -0.25 -3.49
CA GLU A 321 26.92 -1.35 -2.89
C GLU A 321 25.64 -1.59 -3.72
N GLU A 322 25.46 -2.81 -4.26
CA GLU A 322 24.30 -3.20 -5.08
C GLU A 322 23.01 -3.26 -4.22
N LYS A 323 22.66 -2.15 -3.57
CA LYS A 323 21.57 -2.02 -2.63
C LYS A 323 20.25 -1.91 -3.39
N LEU A 324 19.29 -2.74 -2.99
CA LEU A 324 17.94 -2.69 -3.54
C LEU A 324 17.28 -1.32 -3.27
N PRO A 325 16.39 -0.86 -4.16
CA PRO A 325 15.67 0.39 -3.96
C PRO A 325 14.85 0.33 -2.67
N LEU A 326 14.97 1.38 -1.85
CA LEU A 326 14.14 1.54 -0.66
C LEU A 326 12.74 1.98 -1.09
N LEU A 327 11.74 1.18 -0.70
CA LEU A 327 10.33 1.40 -0.97
C LEU A 327 9.61 1.45 0.39
N THR A 328 8.98 2.58 0.67
CA THR A 328 8.48 2.97 1.99
C THR A 328 6.99 3.33 2.01
N LYS A 329 6.38 3.58 0.84
CA LYS A 329 4.96 3.95 0.80
C LYS A 329 4.09 2.80 1.32
N PRO A 330 3.04 3.11 2.10
CA PRO A 330 2.12 2.09 2.57
C PRO A 330 1.36 1.46 1.41
N ILE A 331 0.86 0.26 1.63
CA ILE A 331 -0.16 -0.34 0.78
C ILE A 331 -1.51 0.01 1.35
N VAL A 332 -2.34 0.67 0.54
CA VAL A 332 -3.69 1.08 0.88
C VAL A 332 -4.68 0.26 0.06
N VAL A 333 -5.65 -0.34 0.73
CA VAL A 333 -6.80 -1.03 0.12
C VAL A 333 -8.06 -0.39 0.67
N HIS A 334 -8.88 0.16 -0.21
CA HIS A 334 -10.16 0.77 0.14
C HIS A 334 -11.23 0.24 -0.81
N CYS A 335 -12.31 -0.33 -0.27
CA CYS A 335 -13.40 -0.87 -1.07
C CYS A 335 -14.70 -1.02 -0.29
N GLN A 336 -15.80 -1.22 -1.02
CA GLN A 336 -17.08 -1.62 -0.47
C GLN A 336 -17.22 -3.15 -0.46
N LEU A 337 -17.74 -3.66 0.65
CA LEU A 337 -18.01 -5.07 0.92
C LEU A 337 -19.52 -5.30 1.04
N PRO A 338 -19.99 -6.55 0.97
CA PRO A 338 -21.41 -6.89 1.10
C PRO A 338 -22.06 -6.26 2.34
N GLY A 339 -23.32 -5.87 2.23
CA GLY A 339 -24.05 -5.21 3.31
C GLY A 339 -23.75 -3.71 3.47
N LYS A 340 -23.29 -3.03 2.41
CA LYS A 340 -22.93 -1.59 2.42
C LYS A 340 -21.87 -1.26 3.47
N LEU A 341 -20.90 -2.16 3.62
CA LEU A 341 -19.77 -1.99 4.52
C LEU A 341 -18.60 -1.37 3.76
N GLN A 342 -18.04 -0.30 4.30
CA GLN A 342 -16.77 0.26 3.83
C GLN A 342 -15.62 -0.43 4.55
N TYR A 343 -14.58 -0.79 3.81
CA TYR A 343 -13.35 -1.40 4.31
C TYR A 343 -12.13 -0.58 3.91
N LEU A 344 -11.25 -0.32 4.87
CA LEU A 344 -9.94 0.28 4.65
C LEU A 344 -8.87 -0.56 5.34
N ASP A 345 -7.79 -0.88 4.63
CA ASP A 345 -6.58 -1.47 5.18
C ASP A 345 -5.38 -0.66 4.70
N VAL A 346 -4.65 -0.07 5.64
CA VAL A 346 -3.39 0.62 5.40
C VAL A 346 -2.32 -0.14 6.15
N ARG A 347 -1.26 -0.54 5.46
CA ARG A 347 -0.20 -1.36 6.06
C ARG A 347 1.17 -0.99 5.53
N SER A 348 2.17 -1.32 6.34
CA SER A 348 3.57 -1.24 5.94
C SER A 348 3.86 -1.99 4.63
N PRO A 349 4.79 -1.45 3.81
CA PRO A 349 5.27 -2.15 2.63
C PRO A 349 5.92 -3.48 3.02
N GLY A 350 5.83 -4.45 2.12
CA GLY A 350 6.33 -5.80 2.35
C GLY A 350 5.21 -6.84 2.48
N VAL A 351 5.61 -8.04 2.93
CA VAL A 351 4.72 -9.19 3.06
C VAL A 351 3.69 -8.91 4.17
N LYS A 352 2.41 -9.14 3.88
CA LYS A 352 1.34 -8.95 4.86
C LYS A 352 1.40 -10.05 5.91
N ASN A 353 1.50 -9.63 7.18
CA ASN A 353 1.45 -10.53 8.33
C ASN A 353 0.01 -10.67 8.85
N PRO A 354 -0.43 -11.86 9.29
CA PRO A 354 -1.75 -12.05 9.88
C PRO A 354 -1.93 -11.32 11.20
N HIS A 355 -3.15 -10.84 11.48
CA HIS A 355 -3.46 -10.05 12.67
C HIS A 355 -3.09 -10.75 13.98
N TYR A 356 -3.39 -12.05 14.12
CA TYR A 356 -3.03 -12.83 15.31
C TYR A 356 -1.51 -12.88 15.54
N TYR A 357 -0.72 -13.00 14.46
CA TYR A 357 0.74 -12.98 14.55
C TYR A 357 1.26 -11.63 15.05
N VAL A 358 0.62 -10.53 14.62
CA VAL A 358 0.97 -9.18 15.08
C VAL A 358 0.70 -9.03 16.58
N GLN A 359 -0.38 -9.61 17.10
CA GLN A 359 -0.71 -9.60 18.53
C GLN A 359 0.19 -10.51 19.37
N SER A 360 0.63 -11.66 18.83
CA SER A 360 1.42 -12.65 19.56
C SER A 360 2.93 -12.36 19.62
N LEU A 361 3.45 -11.57 18.68
CA LEU A 361 4.85 -11.16 18.68
C LEU A 361 5.05 -10.11 19.79
N GLN A 362 5.47 -10.56 20.98
CA GLN A 362 5.77 -9.73 22.17
C GLN A 362 6.73 -8.56 21.94
N TYR A 363 7.26 -8.38 20.72
CA TYR A 363 8.28 -7.40 20.37
C TYR A 363 7.93 -6.49 19.17
N ASN A 364 6.71 -6.57 18.60
CA ASN A 364 6.41 -5.87 17.33
C ASN A 364 5.54 -4.60 17.42
N GLY A 365 5.14 -4.15 18.61
CA GLY A 365 4.41 -2.88 18.78
C GLY A 365 3.19 -2.97 19.67
N TYR A 366 2.23 -2.06 19.45
CA TYR A 366 0.99 -1.92 20.20
C TYR A 366 -0.23 -1.97 19.27
N VAL A 367 -1.17 -2.86 19.56
CA VAL A 367 -2.46 -2.96 18.85
C VAL A 367 -3.53 -2.26 19.70
N LEU A 368 -4.25 -1.31 19.10
CA LEU A 368 -5.35 -0.60 19.73
C LEU A 368 -6.62 -0.80 18.91
N GLU A 369 -7.72 -1.16 19.56
CA GLU A 369 -8.97 -1.53 18.89
C GLU A 369 -10.20 -0.89 19.54
N THR A 370 -11.13 -0.43 18.69
CA THR A 370 -12.44 0.10 19.09
C THR A 370 -13.54 -0.50 18.22
N PHE A 371 -14.76 -0.63 18.78
CA PHE A 371 -15.86 -1.38 18.16
C PHE A 371 -17.20 -0.62 18.08
N LYS A 372 -17.26 0.64 18.56
CA LYS A 372 -18.52 1.36 18.81
C LYS A 372 -19.31 1.73 17.54
N ASP A 373 -18.63 2.28 16.53
CA ASP A 373 -19.23 2.67 15.23
C ASP A 373 -18.80 1.73 14.09
N GLY A 374 -18.39 0.52 14.44
CA GLY A 374 -17.68 -0.41 13.56
C GLY A 374 -16.31 -0.76 14.13
N TYR A 375 -15.60 -1.63 13.43
CA TYR A 375 -14.26 -2.07 13.82
C TYR A 375 -13.22 -1.06 13.36
N PHE A 376 -12.40 -0.56 14.27
CA PHE A 376 -11.23 0.27 13.95
C PHE A 376 -10.03 -0.25 14.74
N LYS A 377 -9.00 -0.69 14.03
CA LYS A 377 -7.70 -1.08 14.57
C LYS A 377 -6.62 -0.10 14.15
N LEU A 378 -5.82 0.33 15.13
CA LEU A 378 -4.59 1.07 14.95
C LEU A 378 -3.41 0.23 15.46
N HIS A 379 -2.42 -0.02 14.62
CA HIS A 379 -1.15 -0.63 15.02
C HIS A 379 -0.08 0.46 15.12
N LEU A 380 0.66 0.45 16.22
CA LEU A 380 1.78 1.33 16.48
C LEU A 380 3.05 0.49 16.61
N THR A 381 4.15 0.93 16.01
CA THR A 381 5.47 0.35 16.27
C THR A 381 5.91 0.57 17.72
N ASN A 382 7.04 -0.03 18.12
CA ASN A 382 7.66 0.20 19.44
C ASN A 382 8.04 1.68 19.67
N ASP A 383 8.26 2.45 18.60
CA ASP A 383 8.50 3.90 18.66
C ASP A 383 7.19 4.72 18.68
N HIS A 384 6.04 4.06 18.83
CA HIS A 384 4.70 4.64 18.79
C HIS A 384 4.38 5.35 17.47
N ILE A 385 4.87 4.85 16.35
CA ILE A 385 4.54 5.34 15.00
C ILE A 385 3.47 4.44 14.40
N VAL A 386 2.44 5.02 13.78
CA VAL A 386 1.41 4.25 13.08
C VAL A 386 1.98 3.60 11.85
N ASP A 387 1.86 2.27 11.76
CA ASP A 387 2.32 1.47 10.62
C ASP A 387 1.25 0.46 10.15
N GLY A 388 0.07 0.47 10.78
CA GLY A 388 -1.08 -0.32 10.37
C GLY A 388 -2.41 0.30 10.80
N ILE A 389 -3.37 0.32 9.89
CA ILE A 389 -4.74 0.82 10.11
C ILE A 389 -5.67 -0.18 9.44
N THR A 390 -6.68 -0.66 10.17
CA THR A 390 -7.73 -1.48 9.56
C THR A 390 -9.08 -1.01 10.06
N CYS A 391 -9.96 -0.64 9.15
CA CYS A 391 -11.29 -0.12 9.44
C CYS A 391 -12.35 -0.95 8.70
N LEU A 392 -13.46 -1.22 9.38
CA LEU A 392 -14.69 -1.75 8.81
C LEU A 392 -15.86 -0.99 9.46
N SER A 393 -16.68 -0.33 8.66
CA SER A 393 -17.86 0.39 9.15
C SER A 393 -18.98 0.36 8.13
N ALA A 394 -20.22 0.57 8.57
CA ALA A 394 -21.30 0.89 7.63
C ALA A 394 -21.02 2.22 6.90
N ASP A 395 -21.60 2.39 5.72
CA ASP A 395 -21.48 3.57 4.86
C ASP A 395 -22.11 4.84 5.47
N LYS A 396 -21.47 5.38 6.52
CA LYS A 396 -21.89 6.60 7.24
C LYS A 396 -20.94 7.78 7.01
N PHE A 397 -19.69 7.50 6.66
CA PHE A 397 -18.62 8.48 6.49
C PHE A 397 -17.50 7.86 5.66
N SER A 398 -16.76 8.68 4.90
CA SER A 398 -15.62 8.20 4.13
C SER A 398 -14.48 7.75 5.04
N LEU A 399 -13.97 6.54 4.79
CA LEU A 399 -12.79 6.01 5.47
C LEU A 399 -11.48 6.55 4.90
N GLU A 400 -11.49 7.10 3.68
CA GLU A 400 -10.26 7.37 2.92
C GLU A 400 -9.26 8.28 3.66
N ASN A 401 -9.78 9.26 4.40
CA ASN A 401 -9.00 10.20 5.19
C ASN A 401 -8.08 9.52 6.21
N PHE A 402 -8.48 8.38 6.77
CA PHE A 402 -7.69 7.70 7.79
C PHE A 402 -6.36 7.15 7.26
N LYS A 403 -6.17 7.04 5.93
CA LYS A 403 -4.87 6.68 5.35
C LYS A 403 -3.75 7.65 5.75
N ASN A 404 -4.08 8.92 6.01
CA ASN A 404 -3.12 9.96 6.39
C ASN A 404 -2.62 9.84 7.84
N LEU A 405 -3.21 8.95 8.65
CA LEU A 405 -2.69 8.65 9.99
C LEU A 405 -1.42 7.81 9.94
N TYR A 406 -1.17 7.10 8.83
CA TYR A 406 0.00 6.25 8.65
C TYR A 406 1.30 7.06 8.67
N GLY A 407 2.32 6.56 9.37
CA GLY A 407 3.61 7.22 9.55
C GLY A 407 3.63 8.30 10.63
N LEU A 408 2.48 8.69 11.20
CA LEU A 408 2.43 9.67 12.27
C LEU A 408 2.69 9.03 13.64
N SER A 409 3.32 9.79 14.54
CA SER A 409 3.51 9.36 15.92
C SER A 409 2.20 9.45 16.71
N ALA A 410 2.04 8.59 17.70
CA ALA A 410 0.91 8.64 18.61
C ALA A 410 0.81 9.99 19.34
N ALA A 411 1.93 10.70 19.52
CA ALA A 411 1.97 12.05 20.07
C ALA A 411 1.35 13.08 19.13
N ALA A 412 1.68 13.03 17.82
CA ALA A 412 1.07 13.87 16.79
C ALA A 412 -0.44 13.60 16.67
N LEU A 413 -0.86 12.35 16.88
CA LEU A 413 -2.26 11.94 16.94
C LEU A 413 -2.90 12.23 18.31
N ASN A 414 -2.61 13.41 18.87
CA ASN A 414 -3.17 13.90 20.13
C ASN A 414 -3.00 12.90 21.30
N ASN A 415 -1.81 12.28 21.39
CA ASN A 415 -1.46 11.27 22.39
C ASN A 415 -2.45 10.08 22.43
N VAL A 416 -2.90 9.60 21.27
CA VAL A 416 -3.90 8.53 21.12
C VAL A 416 -3.59 7.31 21.98
N HIS A 417 -2.31 6.88 22.01
CA HIS A 417 -1.88 5.73 22.80
C HIS A 417 -2.16 5.92 24.31
N LEU A 418 -1.76 7.06 24.87
CA LEU A 418 -2.00 7.36 26.30
C LEU A 418 -3.49 7.46 26.62
N ARG A 419 -4.29 8.07 25.73
CA ARG A 419 -5.74 8.20 25.93
C ARG A 419 -6.44 6.85 25.94
N TYR A 420 -6.04 5.97 25.03
CA TYR A 420 -6.55 4.60 24.92
C TYR A 420 -6.17 3.77 26.14
N THR A 421 -4.89 3.74 26.53
CA THR A 421 -4.42 3.01 27.73
C THR A 421 -5.08 3.52 29.01
N ALA A 422 -5.38 4.82 29.09
CA ALA A 422 -6.12 5.43 30.20
C ALA A 422 -7.64 5.17 30.15
N LYS A 423 -8.14 4.36 29.21
CA LYS A 423 -9.57 4.06 28.98
C LYS A 423 -10.44 5.31 28.78
N LYS A 424 -9.86 6.39 28.24
CA LYS A 424 -10.55 7.65 27.91
C LYS A 424 -10.96 7.77 26.44
N LEU A 425 -10.69 6.73 25.66
CA LEU A 425 -10.92 6.68 24.23
C LEU A 425 -11.44 5.30 23.86
N ASP A 426 -12.73 5.23 23.52
CA ASP A 426 -13.49 4.02 23.18
C ASP A 426 -13.99 4.02 21.73
N ASN A 427 -13.87 5.14 21.01
CA ASN A 427 -14.34 5.30 19.64
C ASN A 427 -13.33 6.07 18.76
N PHE A 428 -12.58 5.35 17.92
CA PHE A 428 -11.62 6.00 17.02
C PHE A 428 -12.28 6.77 15.87
N TYR A 429 -13.44 6.34 15.38
CA TYR A 429 -14.13 7.05 14.31
C TYR A 429 -14.56 8.45 14.74
N GLU A 430 -15.12 8.59 15.95
CA GLU A 430 -15.47 9.89 16.50
C GLU A 430 -14.22 10.74 16.82
N PHE A 431 -13.19 10.11 17.40
CA PHE A 431 -11.96 10.81 17.79
C PHE A 431 -11.19 11.40 16.61
N PHE A 432 -11.00 10.64 15.54
CA PHE A 432 -10.26 11.10 14.35
C PHE A 432 -11.10 11.95 13.40
N ARG A 433 -12.41 12.05 13.61
CA ARG A 433 -13.29 13.02 12.93
C ARG A 433 -13.57 14.27 13.78
N SER A 434 -12.94 14.39 14.95
CA SER A 434 -13.12 15.59 15.76
C SER A 434 -12.31 16.77 15.21
N PRO A 435 -12.69 18.03 15.51
CA PRO A 435 -12.15 19.22 14.86
C PRO A 435 -10.61 19.33 14.83
N TRP A 436 -9.90 18.81 15.83
CA TRP A 436 -8.44 18.88 15.90
C TRP A 436 -7.71 18.04 14.83
N ALA A 437 -8.39 17.05 14.24
CA ALA A 437 -7.77 16.10 13.33
C ALA A 437 -7.85 16.53 11.86
N PHE A 438 -8.67 17.52 11.52
CA PHE A 438 -8.96 17.86 10.11
C PHE A 438 -7.74 18.32 9.32
N PHE A 439 -6.77 18.99 9.95
CA PHE A 439 -5.51 19.34 9.29
C PHE A 439 -4.73 18.11 8.79
N LEU A 440 -4.93 16.92 9.35
CA LEU A 440 -4.28 15.69 8.90
C LEU A 440 -4.78 15.24 7.51
N TYR A 441 -5.93 15.75 7.08
CA TYR A 441 -6.61 15.31 5.87
C TYR A 441 -6.43 16.25 4.68
N LEU A 442 -5.64 17.32 4.84
CA LEU A 442 -5.30 18.23 3.76
C LEU A 442 -4.14 17.68 2.92
N ASP A 443 -4.22 17.88 1.61
CA ASP A 443 -3.20 17.40 0.66
C ASP A 443 -1.83 18.06 0.89
N GLN A 444 -1.82 19.30 1.37
CA GLN A 444 -0.61 20.09 1.64
C GLN A 444 0.07 19.76 2.99
N THR A 445 -0.48 18.83 3.77
CA THR A 445 0.09 18.51 5.10
C THR A 445 1.48 17.87 5.00
N ASP A 446 1.75 17.10 3.93
CA ASP A 446 3.09 16.58 3.66
C ASP A 446 4.10 17.73 3.45
N GLU A 447 3.69 18.81 2.77
CA GLU A 447 4.51 19.99 2.53
C GLU A 447 4.72 20.78 3.83
N LEU A 448 3.67 21.00 4.62
CA LEU A 448 3.78 21.61 5.95
C LEU A 448 4.82 20.88 6.82
N LEU A 449 4.74 19.54 6.89
CA LEU A 449 5.66 18.72 7.68
C LEU A 449 7.08 18.71 7.11
N ALA A 450 7.25 18.85 5.81
CA ALA A 450 8.57 18.98 5.17
C ALA A 450 9.18 20.36 5.47
N MET A 451 8.42 21.43 5.26
CA MET A 451 8.87 22.80 5.50
C MET A 451 9.24 23.05 6.96
N VAL A 452 8.46 22.51 7.91
CA VAL A 452 8.79 22.58 9.35
C VAL A 452 10.20 22.05 9.68
N LYS A 453 10.68 21.05 8.94
CA LYS A 453 12.03 20.48 9.14
C LYS A 453 13.14 21.37 8.58
N GLU A 454 12.83 22.18 7.57
CA GLU A 454 13.74 23.10 6.89
C GLU A 454 13.77 24.50 7.55
N LEU A 455 12.95 24.75 8.58
CA LEU A 455 12.91 26.04 9.26
C LEU A 455 14.19 26.33 10.06
N TYR A 456 14.73 27.54 9.84
CA TYR A 456 15.77 28.14 10.67
C TYR A 456 15.20 28.70 11.98
N PRO A 457 16.05 28.93 12.99
CA PRO A 457 15.62 29.59 14.21
C PRO A 457 15.12 31.02 13.92
N LYS A 458 14.12 31.47 14.66
CA LYS A 458 13.51 32.78 14.46
C LYS A 458 14.55 33.90 14.56
N GLY A 459 14.52 34.82 13.58
CA GLY A 459 15.44 35.96 13.51
C GLY A 459 16.84 35.62 12.98
N GLN A 460 17.09 34.38 12.54
CA GLN A 460 18.35 33.96 11.95
C GLN A 460 18.14 33.50 10.50
N SER A 461 18.91 34.07 9.57
CA SER A 461 18.95 33.66 8.15
C SER A 461 20.08 32.66 7.84
N LYS A 462 20.89 32.31 8.86
CA LYS A 462 21.99 31.35 8.81
C LYS A 462 22.02 30.57 10.12
N GLY A 463 22.25 29.27 10.08
CA GLY A 463 22.25 28.37 11.24
C GLY A 463 22.04 26.93 10.80
N MET A 464 21.84 26.01 11.75
CA MET A 464 21.37 24.66 11.45
C MET A 464 19.85 24.70 11.27
N THR A 465 19.33 24.00 10.27
CA THR A 465 17.89 23.73 10.16
C THR A 465 17.43 22.84 11.31
N LEU A 466 16.11 22.74 11.54
CA LEU A 466 15.57 21.80 12.52
C LEU A 466 16.02 20.37 12.23
N GLN A 467 16.03 19.96 10.96
CA GLN A 467 16.50 18.64 10.54
C GLN A 467 17.96 18.41 10.87
N GLU A 468 18.85 19.34 10.54
CA GLU A 468 20.28 19.25 10.83
C GLU A 468 20.53 19.23 12.34
N GLY A 469 19.81 20.07 13.10
CA GLY A 469 19.87 20.08 14.56
C GLY A 469 19.46 18.74 15.18
N LEU A 470 18.41 18.11 14.66
CA LEU A 470 17.99 16.78 15.11
C LEU A 470 19.02 15.70 14.75
N HIS A 471 19.62 15.76 13.55
CA HIS A 471 20.65 14.82 13.11
C HIS A 471 21.91 14.91 13.97
N CYS A 472 22.38 16.14 14.28
CA CYS A 472 23.50 16.33 15.19
C CYS A 472 23.24 15.72 16.56
N VAL A 473 22.02 15.80 17.08
CA VAL A 473 21.70 15.20 18.37
C VAL A 473 21.64 13.66 18.30
N GLU A 474 21.21 13.11 17.17
CA GLU A 474 21.18 11.65 16.94
C GLU A 474 22.60 11.07 16.86
N GLU A 475 23.52 11.68 16.10
CA GLU A 475 24.92 11.24 15.97
C GLU A 475 25.69 11.22 17.30
N HIS A 476 25.36 12.13 18.23
CA HIS A 476 26.02 12.24 19.53
C HIS A 476 25.34 11.41 20.63
N SER A 477 24.27 10.68 20.30
CA SER A 477 23.47 9.93 21.28
C SER A 477 23.84 8.44 21.32
N ASN A 478 24.31 7.97 22.48
CA ASN A 478 24.63 6.55 22.69
C ASN A 478 23.36 5.67 22.65
N PRO A 479 23.34 4.53 21.95
CA PRO A 479 22.14 3.71 21.75
C PRO A 479 21.58 3.06 23.03
N SER A 480 22.38 2.99 24.11
CA SER A 480 21.99 2.41 25.41
C SER A 480 21.07 3.31 26.26
N PHE A 481 20.83 4.58 25.90
CA PHE A 481 20.07 5.56 26.71
C PHE A 481 18.91 6.25 25.96
N ARG A 482 18.29 5.56 24.99
CA ARG A 482 17.31 6.14 24.04
C ARG A 482 16.12 6.88 24.71
N ASN A 483 15.63 6.42 25.87
CA ASN A 483 14.49 7.04 26.55
C ASN A 483 14.85 8.32 27.36
N ASN A 484 15.99 8.34 28.06
CA ASN A 484 16.45 9.54 28.77
C ASN A 484 16.84 10.66 27.79
N ASN A 485 17.40 10.29 26.64
CA ASN A 485 17.75 11.24 25.58
C ASN A 485 16.50 11.91 24.98
N LYS A 486 15.38 11.19 24.77
CA LYS A 486 14.13 11.80 24.26
C LYS A 486 13.62 12.95 25.15
N MET A 487 13.72 12.80 26.48
CA MET A 487 13.25 13.84 27.42
C MET A 487 14.19 15.05 27.46
N ILE A 488 15.50 14.83 27.36
CA ILE A 488 16.51 15.89 27.26
C ILE A 488 16.38 16.63 25.94
N ILE A 489 16.28 15.92 24.82
CA ILE A 489 16.02 16.50 23.49
C ILE A 489 14.78 17.40 23.53
N ARG A 490 13.70 16.90 24.12
CA ARG A 490 12.45 17.66 24.23
C ARG A 490 12.58 18.90 25.11
N SER A 491 13.35 18.84 26.20
CA SER A 491 13.54 19.99 27.09
C SER A 491 14.47 21.05 26.47
N THR A 492 15.49 20.63 25.75
CA THR A 492 16.37 21.51 24.96
C THR A 492 15.61 22.15 23.80
N PHE A 493 14.86 21.38 23.02
CA PHE A 493 14.03 21.88 21.93
C PHE A 493 12.98 22.88 22.43
N LYS A 494 12.36 22.63 23.59
CA LYS A 494 11.42 23.56 24.25
C LYS A 494 11.99 24.95 24.53
N LYS A 495 13.31 25.06 24.68
CA LYS A 495 14.01 26.32 24.93
C LYS A 495 14.59 26.93 23.65
N SER A 496 14.44 26.25 22.52
CA SER A 496 15.05 26.65 21.25
C SER A 496 14.20 27.68 20.51
N PRO A 497 14.82 28.66 19.84
CA PRO A 497 14.14 29.61 18.95
C PRO A 497 13.47 28.97 17.73
N HIS A 498 13.69 27.68 17.46
CA HIS A 498 12.94 26.95 16.43
C HIS A 498 11.44 26.85 16.73
N ILE A 499 11.03 26.80 18.00
CA ILE A 499 9.60 26.67 18.35
C ILE A 499 8.81 27.89 17.93
N GLU A 500 9.37 29.09 18.08
CA GLU A 500 8.70 30.31 17.65
C GLU A 500 8.58 30.36 16.13
N ALA A 501 9.64 30.00 15.40
CA ALA A 501 9.59 29.93 13.93
C ALA A 501 8.54 28.92 13.44
N ILE A 502 8.47 27.73 14.04
CA ILE A 502 7.46 26.72 13.72
C ILE A 502 6.06 27.23 14.05
N THR A 503 5.90 27.91 15.19
CA THR A 503 4.59 28.44 15.59
C THR A 503 4.12 29.50 14.61
N ASP A 504 4.98 30.43 14.22
CA ASP A 504 4.62 31.49 13.26
C ASP A 504 4.25 30.88 11.90
N TYR A 505 5.05 29.95 11.38
CA TYR A 505 4.78 29.27 10.10
C TYR A 505 3.49 28.45 10.13
N VAL A 506 3.24 27.67 11.19
CA VAL A 506 1.99 26.89 11.31
C VAL A 506 0.78 27.81 11.45
N MET A 507 0.89 28.94 12.14
CA MET A 507 -0.20 29.91 12.26
C MET A 507 -0.52 30.59 10.92
N GLU A 508 0.50 30.91 10.13
CA GLU A 508 0.35 31.43 8.77
C GLU A 508 -0.31 30.38 7.86
N TRP A 509 0.20 29.15 7.86
CA TRP A 509 -0.38 28.05 7.09
C TRP A 509 -1.86 27.76 7.45
N VAL A 510 -2.21 27.83 8.74
CA VAL A 510 -3.61 27.68 9.19
C VAL A 510 -4.48 28.86 8.73
N ALA A 511 -3.91 30.07 8.62
CA ALA A 511 -4.61 31.24 8.10
C ALA A 511 -4.83 31.14 6.59
N ASP A 512 -3.85 30.64 5.84
CA ASP A 512 -3.98 30.40 4.41
C ASP A 512 -5.03 29.32 4.08
N ASN A 513 -5.30 28.44 5.05
CA ASN A 513 -6.27 27.34 4.94
C ASN A 513 -7.56 27.60 5.75
N ASP A 514 -7.90 28.86 6.05
CA ASP A 514 -9.02 29.22 6.95
C ASP A 514 -10.38 28.66 6.52
N VAL A 515 -10.66 28.63 5.21
CA VAL A 515 -11.90 28.08 4.63
C VAL A 515 -12.04 26.59 4.97
N LEU A 516 -10.93 25.85 4.95
CA LEU A 516 -10.91 24.40 5.19
C LEU A 516 -10.75 24.07 6.68
N LEU A 517 -10.15 24.99 7.44
CA LEU A 517 -9.84 24.84 8.86
C LEU A 517 -10.51 25.90 9.76
N PRO A 518 -11.83 26.17 9.62
CA PRO A 518 -12.51 27.24 10.37
C PRO A 518 -12.58 26.96 11.88
N MET A 519 -12.38 25.70 12.28
CA MET A 519 -12.33 25.27 13.67
C MET A 519 -11.00 25.59 14.36
N TYR A 520 -9.96 25.99 13.63
CA TYR A 520 -8.66 26.34 14.19
C TYR A 520 -8.61 27.82 14.53
N LEU A 521 -7.85 28.16 15.58
CA LEU A 521 -7.74 29.54 16.04
C LEU A 521 -6.97 30.39 15.02
N GLN A 522 -7.67 31.34 14.42
CA GLN A 522 -7.08 32.27 13.46
C GLN A 522 -6.24 33.36 14.15
N PRO A 523 -5.12 33.82 13.54
CA PRO A 523 -4.29 34.89 14.09
C PRO A 523 -5.09 36.18 14.41
N SER A 524 -6.04 36.54 13.54
CA SER A 524 -6.93 37.71 13.70
C SER A 524 -7.89 37.58 14.89
N LEU A 525 -8.24 36.36 15.29
CA LEU A 525 -9.14 36.06 16.41
C LEU A 525 -8.40 35.90 17.75
N LYS A 526 -7.06 35.97 17.75
CA LYS A 526 -6.22 35.71 18.92
C LYS A 526 -6.52 36.65 20.08
N ALA A 527 -6.71 37.95 19.81
CA ALA A 527 -7.01 38.97 20.81
C ALA A 527 -8.37 38.71 21.50
N THR A 528 -9.40 38.43 20.70
CA THR A 528 -10.76 38.10 21.16
C THR A 528 -10.77 36.81 21.99
N TYR A 529 -10.03 35.79 21.55
CA TYR A 529 -9.92 34.52 22.27
C TYR A 529 -9.15 34.64 23.60
N THR A 530 -8.06 35.43 23.66
CA THR A 530 -7.37 35.69 24.94
C THR A 530 -8.26 36.40 25.96
N HIS A 531 -9.14 37.28 25.50
CA HIS A 531 -10.15 37.91 26.34
C HIS A 531 -11.15 36.88 26.88
N ASP A 532 -11.64 35.95 26.04
CA ASP A 532 -12.62 34.93 26.45
C ASP A 532 -12.05 33.83 27.36
N LEU A 533 -10.82 33.37 27.10
CA LEU A 533 -10.09 32.42 27.97
C LEU A 533 -9.96 32.93 29.41
N SER A 534 -9.84 34.26 29.59
CA SER A 534 -9.68 34.89 30.90
C SER A 534 -10.99 34.98 31.70
N ARG A 535 -12.14 35.02 31.00
CA ARG A 535 -13.47 35.23 31.60
C ARG A 535 -14.33 33.97 31.67
N HIS A 536 -14.17 33.02 30.75
CA HIS A 536 -15.07 31.87 30.65
C HIS A 536 -14.81 30.81 31.76
N PRO A 537 -15.81 30.45 32.60
CA PRO A 537 -15.60 29.63 33.80
C PRO A 537 -15.00 28.23 33.53
N ALA A 538 -15.34 27.62 32.39
CA ALA A 538 -14.84 26.29 32.02
C ALA A 538 -13.32 26.27 31.76
N PHE A 539 -12.76 27.33 31.15
CA PHE A 539 -11.33 27.44 30.86
C PHE A 539 -10.54 27.89 32.08
N LYS A 540 -11.13 28.76 32.93
CA LYS A 540 -10.59 29.14 34.24
C LYS A 540 -10.41 27.92 35.16
N LYS A 541 -11.41 27.01 35.20
CA LYS A 541 -11.33 25.72 35.93
C LYS A 541 -10.26 24.78 35.36
N LYS A 542 -10.10 24.69 34.04
CA LYS A 542 -9.10 23.83 33.40
C LYS A 542 -7.66 24.32 33.64
N LYS A 543 -7.43 25.64 33.57
CA LYS A 543 -6.15 26.30 33.88
C LYS A 543 -5.76 26.12 35.36
N THR A 544 -6.71 26.27 36.27
CA THR A 544 -6.47 26.03 37.71
C THR A 544 -6.23 24.55 38.04
N ASN A 545 -6.93 23.62 37.38
CA ASN A 545 -6.67 22.19 37.57
C ASN A 545 -5.29 21.77 37.05
N ILE A 546 -4.85 22.29 35.90
CA ILE A 546 -3.50 22.04 35.37
C ILE A 546 -2.43 22.64 36.29
N ALA A 547 -2.61 23.88 36.75
CA ALA A 547 -1.70 24.51 37.71
C ALA A 547 -1.63 23.74 39.05
N LYS A 548 -2.76 23.25 39.57
CA LYS A 548 -2.84 22.40 40.77
C LYS A 548 -2.19 21.02 40.57
N LEU A 549 -2.23 20.49 39.35
CA LEU A 549 -1.58 19.21 39.02
C LEU A 549 -0.06 19.39 39.01
N PHE A 550 0.45 20.50 38.46
CA PHE A 550 1.88 20.83 38.47
C PHE A 550 2.40 21.20 39.86
N SER A 551 1.61 21.88 40.69
CA SER A 551 1.98 22.22 42.06
C SER A 551 1.96 21.03 43.03
N LYS A 552 1.49 19.85 42.58
CA LYS A 552 1.53 18.59 43.33
C LYS A 552 2.68 17.67 42.89
N MET A 553 3.40 18.03 41.82
CA MET A 553 4.55 17.28 41.29
C MET A 553 5.91 17.98 41.58
N LEU A 554 5.87 19.14 42.22
CA LEU A 554 6.96 19.74 42.99
C LEU A 554 6.68 19.47 44.46
#